data_AF-A0A8S3G4L9-F1
#
_entry.id   AF-A0A8S3G4L9-F1
#
_cell.length_a   1.000
_cell.length_b   1.000
_cell.length_c   1.000
_cell.angle_alpha   90.00
_cell.angle_beta   90.00
_cell.angle_gamma   90.00
#
_symmetry.space_group_name_H-M   'P 1'
#
loop_
_entity.id
_entity.type
_entity.pdbx_description
1 polymer ?
#
loop_
_entity_poly.entity_id
_entity_poly.type
_entity_poly.pdbx_seq_one_letter_code
_entity_poly.pdbx_strand_id
1 'polypeptide(L)'
;MVNRLIKRRGMVDAMFTKRDWKGLTATQEMKIRSLAFNYDDWELLDALRDCLDPFDRVTTILSGDYPTQSMSYYAVQTLKDSVQQTFHLSHYHAMITTSLKYQCEYYLDSFLPPAQKLGMKVAAFLDPLFHGDLILNKDDYETAKRVVLDNMQRMDSTGSNIPVTSSSNKSNSSSTSTSDRMLVFKSSLMNITNKKAPPPLSLHPVTVDLEMATFLNLIRDNEMINFQTFWKSNYRNLPRLSQLARRYNVVPATSVYLEQTFSVAGAVKNIRRASLSSLSLRSLMILKKKNKIEKLRSFLP
;
A
#
# COMPACT_ATOMS: atom_id res chain seq x y z
N MET A 1 -20.33 -4.27 -1.56
CA MET A 1 -21.78 -4.52 -1.79
C MET A 1 -22.62 -3.43 -1.14
N VAL A 2 -22.40 -3.16 0.15
CA VAL A 2 -23.02 -2.10 0.96
C VAL A 2 -23.12 -0.75 0.22
N ASN A 3 -22.00 -0.21 -0.31
CA ASN A 3 -22.01 1.05 -1.07
C ASN A 3 -22.98 1.08 -2.25
N ARG A 4 -23.18 -0.06 -2.93
CA ARG A 4 -24.13 -0.16 -4.04
C ARG A 4 -25.58 -0.16 -3.56
N LEU A 5 -25.86 -0.78 -2.42
CA LEU A 5 -27.19 -0.77 -1.80
C LEU A 5 -27.56 0.63 -1.34
N ILE A 6 -26.67 1.30 -0.60
CA ILE A 6 -26.89 2.67 -0.11
C ILE A 6 -27.10 3.64 -1.30
N LYS A 7 -26.23 3.59 -2.32
CA LYS A 7 -26.37 4.43 -3.52
C LYS A 7 -27.70 4.22 -4.26
N ARG A 8 -28.30 3.03 -4.12
CA ARG A 8 -29.57 2.66 -4.76
C ARG A 8 -30.73 2.60 -3.76
N ARG A 9 -30.60 3.17 -2.56
CA ARG A 9 -31.62 3.14 -1.47
C ARG A 9 -33.03 3.37 -2.01
N GLY A 10 -33.25 4.48 -2.71
CA GLY A 10 -34.56 4.79 -3.29
C GLY A 10 -35.09 3.78 -4.33
N MET A 11 -34.20 3.12 -5.11
CA MET A 11 -34.61 2.05 -6.03
C MET A 11 -34.95 0.77 -5.28
N VAL A 12 -34.18 0.43 -4.24
CA VAL A 12 -34.43 -0.74 -3.38
C VAL A 12 -35.77 -0.56 -2.67
N ASP A 13 -35.99 0.59 -2.02
CA ASP A 13 -37.25 0.88 -1.34
C ASP A 13 -38.43 0.87 -2.31
N ALA A 14 -38.29 1.46 -3.51
CA ALA A 14 -39.33 1.45 -4.53
C ALA A 14 -39.64 0.04 -5.04
N MET A 15 -38.65 -0.87 -5.08
CA MET A 15 -38.88 -2.26 -5.48
C MET A 15 -39.83 -2.97 -4.53
N PHE A 16 -39.78 -2.67 -3.23
CA PHE A 16 -40.65 -3.29 -2.22
C PHE A 16 -41.93 -2.50 -1.92
N THR A 17 -41.98 -1.21 -2.26
CA THR A 17 -43.13 -0.35 -1.89
C THR A 17 -44.01 0.04 -3.08
N LYS A 18 -43.43 0.26 -4.26
CA LYS A 18 -44.12 0.87 -5.41
C LYS A 18 -44.32 -0.07 -6.59
N ARG A 19 -43.66 -1.23 -6.58
CA ARG A 19 -43.78 -2.20 -7.68
C ARG A 19 -45.11 -2.92 -7.59
N ASP A 20 -45.86 -2.93 -8.68
CA ASP A 20 -47.02 -3.81 -8.84
C ASP A 20 -46.53 -5.18 -9.30
N TRP A 21 -46.80 -6.21 -8.52
CA TRP A 21 -46.41 -7.58 -8.84
C TRP A 21 -47.64 -8.40 -9.26
N LYS A 22 -47.82 -8.52 -10.58
CA LYS A 22 -48.87 -9.36 -11.15
C LYS A 22 -48.66 -10.83 -10.79
N GLY A 23 -49.72 -11.51 -10.37
CA GLY A 23 -49.74 -12.95 -10.14
C GLY A 23 -49.34 -13.43 -8.75
N LEU A 24 -49.14 -12.52 -7.77
CA LEU A 24 -48.96 -12.89 -6.36
C LEU A 24 -50.28 -12.83 -5.58
N THR A 25 -50.38 -13.67 -4.56
CA THR A 25 -51.47 -13.58 -3.58
C THR A 25 -51.21 -12.44 -2.58
N ALA A 26 -52.27 -11.94 -1.94
CA ALA A 26 -52.17 -10.88 -0.93
C ALA A 26 -51.20 -11.24 0.21
N THR A 27 -51.15 -12.51 0.63
CA THR A 27 -50.23 -12.98 1.67
C THR A 27 -48.77 -12.97 1.21
N GLN A 28 -48.50 -13.27 -0.06
CA GLN A 28 -47.15 -13.18 -0.62
C GLN A 28 -46.72 -11.72 -0.80
N GLU A 29 -47.63 -10.84 -1.21
CA GLU A 29 -47.34 -9.42 -1.33
C GLU A 29 -47.00 -8.78 0.02
N MET A 30 -47.77 -9.08 1.08
CA MET A 30 -47.45 -8.63 2.44
C MET A 30 -46.07 -9.11 2.89
N LYS A 31 -45.73 -10.38 2.63
CA LYS A 31 -44.39 -10.93 2.95
C LYS A 31 -43.27 -10.22 2.20
N ILE A 32 -43.46 -9.88 0.94
CA ILE A 32 -42.44 -9.15 0.17
C ILE A 32 -42.28 -7.74 0.74
N ARG A 33 -43.38 -7.06 1.04
CA ARG A 33 -43.36 -5.71 1.64
C ARG A 33 -42.68 -5.71 3.01
N SER A 34 -42.87 -6.76 3.82
CA SER A 34 -42.21 -6.88 5.13
C SER A 34 -40.70 -7.15 5.04
N LEU A 35 -40.15 -7.47 3.87
CA LEU A 35 -38.70 -7.62 3.64
C LEU A 35 -38.02 -6.30 3.26
N ALA A 36 -38.77 -5.20 3.12
CA ALA A 36 -38.18 -3.90 2.91
C ALA A 36 -37.29 -3.51 4.10
N PHE A 37 -36.13 -2.93 3.82
CA PHE A 37 -35.26 -2.42 4.86
C PHE A 37 -35.95 -1.29 5.61
N ASN A 38 -35.90 -1.38 6.93
CA ASN A 38 -36.38 -0.34 7.82
C ASN A 38 -35.29 0.72 8.07
N TYR A 39 -35.59 1.70 8.93
CA TYR A 39 -34.63 2.75 9.27
C TYR A 39 -33.35 2.18 9.91
N ASP A 40 -33.51 1.24 10.84
CA ASP A 40 -32.40 0.61 11.56
C ASP A 40 -31.48 -0.19 10.63
N ASP A 41 -32.04 -0.91 9.65
CA ASP A 41 -31.27 -1.63 8.62
C ASP A 41 -30.41 -0.66 7.80
N TRP A 42 -30.99 0.49 7.43
CA TRP A 42 -30.29 1.52 6.67
C TRP A 42 -29.21 2.21 7.51
N GLU A 43 -29.47 2.46 8.79
CA GLU A 43 -28.51 3.01 9.74
C GLU A 43 -27.35 2.03 9.98
N LEU A 44 -27.63 0.74 10.11
CA LEU A 44 -26.62 -0.32 10.22
C LEU A 44 -25.74 -0.37 8.95
N LEU A 45 -26.34 -0.26 7.76
CA LEU A 45 -25.58 -0.24 6.50
C LEU A 45 -24.69 1.01 6.39
N ASP A 46 -25.18 2.18 6.80
CA ASP A 46 -24.38 3.40 6.85
C ASP A 46 -23.22 3.25 7.85
N ALA A 47 -23.47 2.72 9.05
CA ALA A 47 -22.43 2.44 10.03
C ALA A 47 -21.38 1.44 9.52
N LEU A 48 -21.82 0.37 8.83
CA LEU A 48 -20.91 -0.59 8.20
C LEU A 48 -20.03 0.06 7.13
N ARG A 49 -20.60 0.94 6.29
CA ARG A 49 -19.81 1.70 5.31
C ARG A 49 -18.75 2.52 6.02
N ASP A 50 -19.16 3.32 7.00
CA ASP A 50 -18.29 4.30 7.62
C ASP A 50 -17.17 3.64 8.43
N CYS A 51 -17.46 2.57 9.18
CA CYS A 51 -16.47 1.79 9.91
C CYS A 51 -15.49 1.03 9.00
N LEU A 52 -15.92 0.57 7.80
CA LEU A 52 -15.07 -0.19 6.87
C LEU A 52 -14.32 0.68 5.87
N ASP A 53 -14.70 1.94 5.73
CA ASP A 53 -14.09 2.86 4.75
C ASP A 53 -12.57 3.05 4.96
N PRO A 54 -12.02 3.17 6.19
CA PRO A 54 -10.57 3.18 6.41
C PRO A 54 -9.87 1.94 5.85
N PHE A 55 -10.49 0.76 6.00
CA PHE A 55 -9.96 -0.50 5.49
C PHE A 55 -9.97 -0.54 3.96
N ASP A 56 -11.03 -0.04 3.33
CA ASP A 56 -11.13 0.05 1.86
C ASP A 56 -10.02 0.96 1.29
N ARG A 57 -9.80 2.14 1.91
CA ARG A 57 -8.73 3.06 1.49
C ARG A 57 -7.34 2.44 1.64
N VAL A 58 -7.06 1.86 2.81
CA VAL A 58 -5.76 1.25 3.11
C VAL A 58 -5.47 0.07 2.17
N THR A 59 -6.41 -0.85 2.01
CA THR A 59 -6.23 -2.02 1.14
C THR A 59 -6.09 -1.61 -0.33
N THR A 60 -6.80 -0.57 -0.77
CA THR A 60 -6.63 0.01 -2.12
C THR A 60 -5.20 0.53 -2.34
N ILE A 61 -4.64 1.23 -1.36
CA ILE A 61 -3.26 1.75 -1.43
C ILE A 61 -2.25 0.59 -1.45
N LEU A 62 -2.41 -0.42 -0.59
CA LEU A 62 -1.49 -1.55 -0.49
C LEU A 62 -1.60 -2.53 -1.68
N SER A 63 -2.65 -2.43 -2.49
CA SER A 63 -2.86 -3.22 -3.70
C SER A 63 -2.13 -2.68 -4.93
N GLY A 64 -1.37 -1.59 -4.78
CA GLY A 64 -0.64 -0.93 -5.87
C GLY A 64 0.54 -1.73 -6.44
N ASP A 65 0.94 -1.37 -7.67
CA ASP A 65 2.14 -1.86 -8.39
C ASP A 65 3.34 -0.93 -8.13
N TYR A 66 3.55 -0.56 -6.88
CA TYR A 66 4.65 0.30 -6.39
C TYR A 66 5.16 -0.24 -5.04
N PRO A 67 6.30 0.24 -4.51
CA PRO A 67 6.77 -0.17 -3.18
C PRO A 67 5.71 0.10 -2.11
N THR A 68 5.11 -0.96 -1.58
CA THR A 68 4.02 -0.90 -0.58
C THR A 68 4.45 -1.43 0.78
N GLN A 69 5.62 -2.07 0.91
CA GLN A 69 6.05 -2.67 2.18
C GLN A 69 6.26 -1.63 3.28
N SER A 70 6.91 -0.49 2.99
CA SER A 70 7.05 0.60 3.95
C SER A 70 5.69 1.12 4.40
N MET A 71 4.76 1.29 3.46
CA MET A 71 3.40 1.76 3.70
C MET A 71 2.58 0.81 4.58
N SER A 72 2.89 -0.48 4.54
CA SER A 72 2.11 -1.49 5.26
C SER A 72 2.19 -1.35 6.78
N TYR A 73 3.30 -0.85 7.33
CA TYR A 73 3.39 -0.53 8.76
C TYR A 73 2.41 0.59 9.11
N TYR A 74 2.38 1.67 8.33
CA TYR A 74 1.47 2.81 8.54
C TYR A 74 0.03 2.44 8.37
N ALA A 75 -0.27 1.69 7.32
CA ALA A 75 -1.59 1.11 7.11
C ALA A 75 -2.10 0.41 8.37
N VAL A 76 -1.29 -0.43 9.01
CA VAL A 76 -1.68 -1.13 10.24
C VAL A 76 -1.88 -0.16 11.40
N GLN A 77 -0.99 0.81 11.60
CA GLN A 77 -1.15 1.79 12.70
C GLN A 77 -2.38 2.66 12.50
N THR A 78 -2.60 3.20 11.30
CA THR A 78 -3.79 3.98 10.96
C THR A 78 -5.08 3.20 11.18
N LEU A 79 -5.10 1.90 10.85
CA LEU A 79 -6.27 1.07 11.12
C LEU A 79 -6.50 0.88 12.63
N LYS A 80 -5.44 0.65 13.42
CA LYS A 80 -5.54 0.60 14.89
C LYS A 80 -6.12 1.90 15.45
N ASP A 81 -5.56 3.04 15.05
CA ASP A 81 -6.00 4.35 15.52
C ASP A 81 -7.46 4.62 15.13
N SER A 82 -7.85 4.27 13.90
CA SER A 82 -9.23 4.47 13.40
C SER A 82 -10.25 3.68 14.21
N VAL A 83 -9.87 2.50 14.70
CA VAL A 83 -10.76 1.59 15.43
C VAL A 83 -10.73 1.85 16.94
N GLN A 84 -9.73 2.57 17.44
CA GLN A 84 -9.65 2.99 18.85
C GLN A 84 -10.42 4.28 19.16
N GLN A 85 -11.01 4.93 18.17
CA GLN A 85 -11.80 6.14 18.36
C GLN A 85 -13.01 5.88 19.26
N THR A 86 -13.17 6.69 20.31
CA THR A 86 -14.21 6.56 21.34
C THR A 86 -15.51 7.29 21.01
N PHE A 87 -15.51 8.16 20.00
CA PHE A 87 -16.72 8.84 19.55
C PHE A 87 -17.43 8.04 18.47
N HIS A 88 -18.67 7.63 18.75
CA HIS A 88 -19.49 6.84 17.84
C HIS A 88 -20.76 7.61 17.50
N LEU A 89 -21.09 7.69 16.21
CA LEU A 89 -22.28 8.39 15.72
C LEU A 89 -23.58 7.66 16.09
N SER A 90 -23.54 6.33 16.24
CA SER A 90 -24.69 5.52 16.66
C SER A 90 -24.28 4.24 17.40
N HIS A 91 -25.26 3.54 18.00
CA HIS A 91 -25.03 2.25 18.64
C HIS A 91 -24.43 1.21 17.66
N TYR A 92 -24.86 1.21 16.40
CA TYR A 92 -24.30 0.33 15.38
C TYR A 92 -22.81 0.63 15.10
N HIS A 93 -22.41 1.90 15.08
CA HIS A 93 -20.99 2.27 14.97
C HIS A 93 -20.18 1.75 16.15
N ALA A 94 -20.70 1.87 17.37
CA ALA A 94 -20.03 1.36 18.57
C ALA A 94 -19.87 -0.17 18.51
N MET A 95 -20.93 -0.88 18.13
CA MET A 95 -20.91 -2.34 18.01
C MET A 95 -19.92 -2.83 16.94
N ILE A 96 -19.95 -2.24 15.74
CA ILE A 96 -19.06 -2.62 14.63
C ILE A 96 -17.61 -2.27 14.95
N THR A 97 -17.34 -1.06 15.44
CA THR A 97 -15.98 -0.62 15.80
C THR A 97 -15.39 -1.52 16.90
N THR A 98 -16.18 -1.90 17.90
CA THR A 98 -15.76 -2.85 18.93
C THR A 98 -15.39 -4.21 18.34
N SER A 99 -16.23 -4.75 17.46
CA SER A 99 -15.95 -6.03 16.78
C SER A 99 -14.69 -5.95 15.90
N LEU A 100 -14.52 -4.86 15.13
CA LEU A 100 -13.34 -4.62 14.32
C LEU A 100 -12.08 -4.51 15.17
N LYS A 101 -12.16 -3.91 16.36
CA LYS A 101 -11.04 -3.77 17.29
C LYS A 101 -10.48 -5.13 17.67
N TYR A 102 -11.36 -5.97 18.22
CA TYR A 102 -10.99 -7.32 18.64
C TYR A 102 -10.43 -8.13 17.48
N GLN A 103 -11.06 -8.03 16.29
CA GLN A 103 -10.61 -8.78 15.12
C GLN A 103 -9.25 -8.29 14.60
N CYS A 104 -9.00 -6.98 14.60
CA CYS A 104 -7.72 -6.41 14.18
C CYS A 104 -6.60 -6.80 15.13
N GLU A 105 -6.81 -6.65 16.45
CA GLU A 105 -5.84 -7.03 17.47
C GLU A 105 -5.52 -8.52 17.38
N TYR A 106 -6.56 -9.36 17.32
CA TYR A 106 -6.40 -10.81 17.20
C TYR A 106 -5.64 -11.23 15.93
N TYR A 107 -5.98 -10.63 14.78
CA TYR A 107 -5.29 -10.93 13.53
C TYR A 107 -3.82 -10.52 13.55
N LEU A 108 -3.56 -9.29 14.01
CA LEU A 108 -2.20 -8.76 14.08
C LEU A 108 -1.35 -9.53 15.06
N ASP A 109 -1.88 -10.00 16.19
CA ASP A 109 -1.10 -10.72 17.18
C ASP A 109 -0.94 -12.20 16.84
N SER A 110 -1.99 -12.87 16.37
CA SER A 110 -2.02 -14.33 16.20
C SER A 110 -1.63 -14.81 14.80
N PHE A 111 -1.92 -14.03 13.74
CA PHE A 111 -1.74 -14.49 12.36
C PHE A 111 -0.58 -13.81 11.64
N LEU A 112 -0.28 -12.55 11.94
CA LEU A 112 0.78 -11.84 11.25
C LEU A 112 2.16 -12.36 11.71
N PRO A 113 2.95 -12.99 10.82
CA PRO A 113 4.21 -13.61 11.23
C PRO A 113 5.21 -12.59 11.79
N PRO A 114 6.04 -12.96 12.79
CA PRO A 114 7.06 -12.06 13.34
C PRO A 114 8.03 -11.51 12.29
N ALA A 115 8.40 -12.33 11.31
CA ALA A 115 9.25 -11.93 10.20
C ALA A 115 8.59 -10.84 9.33
N GLN A 116 7.27 -10.93 9.10
CA GLN A 116 6.54 -9.91 8.36
C GLN A 116 6.44 -8.62 9.17
N LYS A 117 6.08 -8.70 10.46
CA LYS A 117 6.07 -7.54 11.38
C LYS A 117 7.41 -6.81 11.36
N LEU A 118 8.52 -7.55 11.43
CA LEU A 118 9.85 -6.97 11.37
C LEU A 118 10.16 -6.37 9.99
N GLY A 119 9.84 -7.07 8.92
CA GLY A 119 10.04 -6.60 7.55
C GLY A 119 9.30 -5.28 7.27
N MET A 120 8.09 -5.11 7.79
CA MET A 120 7.33 -3.87 7.70
C MET A 120 8.05 -2.71 8.40
N LYS A 121 8.56 -2.93 9.63
CA LYS A 121 9.32 -1.94 10.41
C LYS A 121 10.62 -1.53 9.73
N VAL A 122 11.37 -2.50 9.21
CA VAL A 122 12.63 -2.25 8.50
C VAL A 122 12.40 -1.52 7.17
N ALA A 123 11.38 -1.92 6.42
CA ALA A 123 10.99 -1.24 5.17
C ALA A 123 10.58 0.21 5.43
N ALA A 124 9.77 0.44 6.47
CA ALA A 124 9.37 1.75 6.96
C ALA A 124 10.56 2.64 7.34
N PHE A 125 11.52 2.11 8.10
CA PHE A 125 12.74 2.83 8.47
C PHE A 125 13.58 3.23 7.24
N LEU A 126 13.67 2.34 6.25
CA LEU A 126 14.40 2.58 4.99
C LEU A 126 13.60 3.41 3.98
N ASP A 127 12.41 3.89 4.34
CA ASP A 127 11.65 4.78 3.48
C ASP A 127 11.82 6.24 3.94
N PRO A 128 12.49 7.08 3.13
CA PRO A 128 12.64 8.49 3.42
C PRO A 128 11.30 9.23 3.63
N LEU A 129 10.21 8.77 3.00
CA LEU A 129 8.88 9.35 3.19
C LEU A 129 8.36 9.19 4.61
N PHE A 130 8.81 8.13 5.27
CA PHE A 130 8.23 7.67 6.52
C PHE A 130 9.26 7.58 7.65
N HIS A 131 10.29 8.41 7.56
CA HIS A 131 11.36 8.44 8.53
C HIS A 131 11.07 9.46 9.65
N GLY A 132 11.39 9.09 10.89
CA GLY A 132 11.36 9.98 12.07
C GLY A 132 10.39 9.55 13.16
N ASP A 133 10.39 10.34 14.25
CA ASP A 133 9.60 10.11 15.48
C ASP A 133 8.07 10.22 15.28
N LEU A 134 7.63 10.77 14.15
CA LEU A 134 6.21 11.00 13.87
C LEU A 134 5.45 9.71 13.51
N ILE A 135 6.17 8.60 13.33
CA ILE A 135 5.72 7.57 12.41
C ILE A 135 6.04 6.14 12.92
N LEU A 136 7.26 5.88 13.42
CA LEU A 136 7.57 4.68 14.19
C LEU A 136 7.59 5.03 15.68
N ASN A 137 7.05 4.16 16.53
CA ASN A 137 7.30 4.28 17.96
C ASN A 137 8.79 4.05 18.25
N LYS A 138 9.27 4.56 19.39
CA LYS A 138 10.68 4.54 19.75
C LYS A 138 11.29 3.12 19.71
N ASP A 139 10.57 2.14 20.24
CA ASP A 139 11.02 0.74 20.30
C ASP A 139 11.12 0.09 18.92
N ASP A 140 10.16 0.34 18.04
CA ASP A 140 10.15 -0.16 16.67
C ASP A 140 11.24 0.50 15.84
N TYR A 141 11.48 1.79 16.05
CA TYR A 141 12.57 2.53 15.40
C TYR A 141 13.93 1.95 15.79
N GLU A 142 14.18 1.76 17.08
CA GLU A 142 15.43 1.16 17.57
C GLU A 142 15.60 -0.28 17.07
N THR A 143 14.51 -1.04 16.99
CA THR A 143 14.52 -2.40 16.45
C THR A 143 14.86 -2.43 14.97
N ALA A 144 14.23 -1.57 14.17
CA ALA A 144 14.51 -1.47 12.74
C ALA A 144 15.96 -1.01 12.50
N LYS A 145 16.41 0.03 13.22
CA LYS A 145 17.79 0.55 13.16
C LYS A 145 18.82 -0.54 13.45
N ARG A 146 18.62 -1.34 14.50
CA ARG A 146 19.53 -2.44 14.88
C ARG A 146 19.65 -3.48 13.76
N VAL A 147 18.52 -3.88 13.17
CA VAL A 147 18.50 -4.87 12.08
C VAL A 147 19.17 -4.33 10.82
N VAL A 148 18.97 -3.05 10.50
CA VAL A 148 19.64 -2.42 9.36
C VAL A 148 21.15 -2.41 9.57
N LEU A 149 21.64 -2.00 10.74
CA LEU A 149 23.07 -1.96 11.06
C LEU A 149 23.71 -3.35 11.00
N ASP A 150 23.10 -4.37 11.59
CA ASP A 150 23.59 -5.76 11.52
C ASP A 150 23.66 -6.27 10.06
N ASN A 151 22.65 -5.97 9.24
CA ASN A 151 22.70 -6.33 7.82
C ASN A 151 23.79 -5.57 7.05
N MET A 152 24.01 -4.28 7.34
CA MET A 152 25.09 -3.51 6.73
C MET A 152 26.46 -4.09 7.07
N GLN A 153 26.69 -4.47 8.33
CA GLN A 153 27.94 -5.09 8.77
C GLN A 153 28.18 -6.46 8.10
N ARG A 154 27.15 -7.29 7.97
CA ARG A 154 27.24 -8.59 7.28
C ARG A 154 27.60 -8.46 5.80
N MET A 155 27.17 -7.38 5.14
CA MET A 155 27.51 -7.14 3.73
C MET A 155 29.01 -6.89 3.55
N ASP A 156 29.67 -6.25 4.51
CA ASP A 156 31.12 -6.04 4.46
C ASP A 156 31.90 -7.35 4.68
N SER A 157 31.41 -8.22 5.58
CA SER A 157 32.02 -9.54 5.83
C SER A 157 31.89 -10.53 4.67
N THR A 158 30.92 -10.34 3.78
CA THR A 158 30.67 -11.22 2.63
C THR A 158 31.32 -10.70 1.33
N GLY A 159 32.08 -9.60 1.41
CA GLY A 159 32.61 -8.82 0.29
C GLY A 159 33.88 -9.33 -0.41
N SER A 160 34.08 -10.64 -0.56
CA SER A 160 35.02 -11.18 -1.57
C SER A 160 34.23 -11.92 -2.65
N ASN A 161 34.19 -11.32 -3.85
CA ASN A 161 33.54 -11.76 -5.10
C ASN A 161 32.08 -11.32 -5.33
N ILE A 162 31.90 -10.14 -5.93
CA ILE A 162 30.89 -9.93 -6.98
C ILE A 162 31.53 -9.17 -8.16
N PRO A 163 31.42 -9.67 -9.42
CA PRO A 163 31.96 -8.99 -10.58
C PRO A 163 31.14 -7.74 -10.90
N VAL A 164 31.84 -6.61 -11.01
CA VAL A 164 31.32 -5.36 -11.56
C VAL A 164 31.05 -5.57 -13.05
N THR A 165 29.78 -5.69 -13.44
CA THR A 165 29.40 -5.47 -14.84
C THR A 165 29.06 -4.01 -15.01
N SER A 166 30.02 -3.29 -15.58
CA SER A 166 29.94 -1.90 -15.98
C SER A 166 28.88 -1.74 -17.09
N SER A 167 27.77 -1.09 -16.80
CA SER A 167 26.88 -0.55 -17.83
C SER A 167 26.69 0.94 -17.61
N SER A 168 27.23 1.70 -18.54
CA SER A 168 27.33 3.15 -18.60
C SER A 168 25.98 3.84 -18.71
N ASN A 169 25.78 4.87 -17.88
CA ASN A 169 24.66 5.80 -17.93
C ASN A 169 24.78 6.72 -19.16
N LYS A 170 23.63 7.02 -19.79
CA LYS A 170 23.33 8.37 -20.28
C LYS A 170 21.94 8.76 -19.80
N SER A 171 21.90 9.90 -19.12
CA SER A 171 20.76 10.60 -18.56
C SER A 171 20.01 11.38 -19.65
N ASN A 172 18.68 11.42 -19.58
CA ASN A 172 17.90 12.63 -19.83
C ASN A 172 16.50 12.52 -19.19
N SER A 173 16.04 13.65 -18.70
CA SER A 173 14.85 13.85 -17.87
C SER A 173 13.65 14.36 -18.67
N SER A 174 12.46 13.80 -18.43
CA SER A 174 11.19 14.55 -18.51
C SER A 174 10.09 13.81 -17.75
N SER A 175 9.32 14.55 -16.97
CA SER A 175 8.26 14.10 -16.08
C SER A 175 6.88 14.16 -16.75
N THR A 176 6.01 13.17 -16.51
CA THR A 176 4.56 13.35 -16.70
C THR A 176 3.72 12.54 -15.69
N SER A 177 3.05 13.31 -14.84
CA SER A 177 1.84 13.07 -14.01
C SER A 177 1.43 11.65 -13.58
N THR A 178 1.83 11.26 -12.38
CA THR A 178 1.02 10.43 -11.45
C THR A 178 1.07 10.94 -10.00
N SER A 179 1.55 12.16 -9.80
CA SER A 179 1.81 12.77 -8.48
C SER A 179 0.57 13.05 -7.63
N ASP A 180 -0.64 13.00 -8.18
CA ASP A 180 -1.84 13.44 -7.44
C ASP A 180 -2.29 12.50 -6.32
N ARG A 181 -2.13 11.17 -6.45
CA ARG A 181 -2.67 10.25 -5.42
C ARG A 181 -1.79 10.14 -4.18
N MET A 182 -0.50 10.42 -4.32
CA MET A 182 0.48 10.40 -3.23
C MET A 182 0.59 11.75 -2.53
N LEU A 183 0.30 12.84 -3.25
CA LEU A 183 0.15 14.17 -2.66
C LEU A 183 -1.14 14.31 -1.85
N VAL A 184 -2.26 13.69 -2.24
CA VAL A 184 -3.52 13.76 -1.46
C VAL A 184 -3.39 13.12 -0.06
N PHE A 185 -2.59 12.05 0.07
CA PHE A 185 -2.34 11.44 1.38
C PHE A 185 -1.49 12.34 2.29
N LYS A 186 -0.64 13.20 1.70
CA LYS A 186 0.26 14.12 2.42
C LYS A 186 -0.32 15.53 2.60
N SER A 187 -1.13 16.01 1.65
CA SER A 187 -1.78 17.33 1.68
C SER A 187 -2.90 17.39 2.71
N SER A 188 -3.41 16.24 3.14
CA SER A 188 -4.27 16.15 4.31
C SER A 188 -3.51 16.27 5.63
N LEU A 189 -2.17 16.34 5.63
CA LEU A 189 -1.38 16.22 6.86
C LEU A 189 -0.34 17.29 7.16
N MET A 190 0.23 18.09 6.25
CA MET A 190 1.02 19.28 6.67
C MET A 190 1.20 20.35 5.58
N ASN A 191 0.94 21.61 5.98
CA ASN A 191 1.29 22.85 5.28
C ASN A 191 2.54 23.47 5.94
N ILE A 192 3.34 24.24 5.17
CA ILE A 192 4.46 25.18 5.57
C ILE A 192 5.82 24.46 5.80
N THR A 193 7.01 24.78 5.25
CA THR A 193 7.57 25.78 4.30
C THR A 193 9.00 25.40 3.82
N ASN A 194 9.25 25.57 2.52
CA ASN A 194 10.44 26.10 1.82
C ASN A 194 11.92 25.93 2.29
N LYS A 195 12.70 25.30 1.37
CA LYS A 195 14.11 25.56 0.90
C LYS A 195 15.26 25.09 1.83
N LYS A 196 16.46 24.64 1.39
CA LYS A 196 17.20 24.42 0.11
C LYS A 196 18.38 23.44 0.44
N ALA A 197 18.79 22.55 -0.47
CA ALA A 197 19.81 21.50 -0.22
C ALA A 197 21.29 21.92 -0.48
N PRO A 198 22.30 21.39 0.25
CA PRO A 198 23.74 21.57 -0.04
C PRO A 198 24.40 20.35 -0.77
N PRO A 199 25.64 20.50 -1.32
CA PRO A 199 26.23 19.61 -2.33
C PRO A 199 27.08 18.43 -1.76
N PRO A 200 27.43 17.42 -2.58
CA PRO A 200 28.01 16.14 -2.11
C PRO A 200 29.55 16.15 -1.96
N LEU A 201 30.06 15.42 -0.95
CA LEU A 201 31.48 15.17 -0.66
C LEU A 201 31.90 13.70 -0.90
N SER A 202 33.22 13.48 -0.97
CA SER A 202 34.00 12.51 -1.77
C SER A 202 34.22 11.06 -1.29
N LEU A 203 34.31 10.14 -2.26
CA LEU A 203 35.21 8.98 -2.51
C LEU A 203 36.13 8.34 -1.42
N HIS A 204 35.72 8.22 -0.15
CA HIS A 204 36.34 7.25 0.80
C HIS A 204 35.43 6.03 1.02
N PRO A 205 35.93 4.85 1.45
CA PRO A 205 35.06 3.76 1.89
C PRO A 205 34.23 4.27 3.06
N VAL A 206 32.96 4.55 2.79
CA VAL A 206 32.03 5.07 3.80
C VAL A 206 31.88 3.99 4.86
N THR A 207 32.23 4.29 6.11
CA THR A 207 31.99 3.36 7.23
C THR A 207 30.49 3.19 7.44
N VAL A 208 30.07 2.06 8.02
CA VAL A 208 28.64 1.79 8.29
C VAL A 208 27.99 2.94 9.07
N ASP A 209 28.68 3.46 10.08
CA ASP A 209 28.18 4.55 10.93
C ASP A 209 28.09 5.88 10.17
N LEU A 210 29.06 6.17 9.30
CA LEU A 210 29.04 7.38 8.47
C LEU A 210 27.91 7.33 7.45
N GLU A 211 27.69 6.18 6.81
CA GLU A 211 26.61 5.99 5.85
C GLU A 211 25.25 6.20 6.52
N MET A 212 25.08 5.61 7.71
CA MET A 212 23.86 5.76 8.51
C MET A 212 23.64 7.22 8.93
N ALA A 213 24.66 7.90 9.45
CA ALA A 213 24.56 9.31 9.82
C ALA A 213 24.21 10.19 8.61
N THR A 214 24.80 9.89 7.44
CA THR A 214 24.53 10.62 6.19
C THR A 214 23.08 10.43 5.75
N PHE A 215 22.54 9.22 5.84
CA PHE A 215 21.14 8.93 5.55
C PHE A 215 20.19 9.71 6.47
N LEU A 216 20.42 9.67 7.79
CA LEU A 216 19.59 10.38 8.77
C LEU A 216 19.58 11.90 8.52
N ASN A 217 20.74 12.48 8.19
CA ASN A 217 20.84 13.90 7.85
C ASN A 217 20.10 14.23 6.55
N LEU A 218 20.29 13.44 5.49
CA LEU A 218 19.64 13.67 4.19
C LEU A 218 18.11 13.63 4.25
N ILE A 219 17.55 12.81 5.15
CA ILE A 219 16.10 12.71 5.31
C ILE A 219 15.57 13.86 6.17
N ARG A 220 16.27 14.24 7.24
CA ARG A 220 15.89 15.41 8.05
C ARG A 220 15.76 16.68 7.20
N ASP A 221 16.62 16.82 6.20
CA ASP A 221 16.73 18.05 5.40
C ASP A 221 15.78 18.07 4.17
N ASN A 222 15.03 16.99 3.88
CA ASN A 222 14.15 16.92 2.70
C ASN A 222 12.68 16.64 3.08
N GLU A 223 11.82 17.65 2.92
CA GLU A 223 10.39 17.53 3.25
C GLU A 223 9.54 16.90 2.13
N MET A 224 9.98 16.92 0.86
CA MET A 224 9.24 16.37 -0.28
C MET A 224 10.01 15.25 -0.98
N ILE A 225 10.22 14.15 -0.27
CA ILE A 225 10.97 13.02 -0.80
C ILE A 225 10.02 12.06 -1.51
N ASN A 226 10.25 11.77 -2.80
CA ASN A 226 9.69 10.56 -3.40
C ASN A 226 10.69 9.41 -3.22
N PHE A 227 10.23 8.25 -2.74
CA PHE A 227 11.08 7.08 -2.48
C PHE A 227 12.00 6.76 -3.67
N GLN A 228 11.45 6.73 -4.89
CA GLN A 228 12.20 6.37 -6.08
C GLN A 228 13.23 7.42 -6.47
N THR A 229 12.89 8.71 -6.38
CA THR A 229 13.83 9.79 -6.72
C THR A 229 14.98 9.87 -5.72
N PHE A 230 14.70 9.66 -4.43
CA PHE A 230 15.71 9.67 -3.38
C PHE A 230 16.76 8.60 -3.60
N TRP A 231 16.33 7.35 -3.71
CA TRP A 231 17.26 6.23 -3.84
C TRP A 231 18.01 6.29 -5.17
N LYS A 232 17.39 6.81 -6.24
CA LYS A 232 18.08 7.05 -7.53
C LYS A 232 19.18 8.10 -7.44
N SER A 233 19.01 9.14 -6.63
CA SER A 233 20.01 10.20 -6.49
C SER A 233 21.12 9.83 -5.49
N ASN A 234 20.77 9.09 -4.44
CA ASN A 234 21.67 8.83 -3.31
C ASN A 234 22.32 7.44 -3.31
N TYR A 235 22.04 6.55 -4.27
CA TYR A 235 22.58 5.19 -4.26
C TYR A 235 24.12 5.10 -4.20
N ARG A 236 24.83 6.08 -4.77
CA ARG A 236 26.30 6.13 -4.73
C ARG A 236 26.83 6.55 -3.36
N ASN A 237 26.10 7.45 -2.69
CA ASN A 237 26.47 7.96 -1.37
C ASN A 237 26.05 7.00 -0.25
N LEU A 238 25.02 6.18 -0.52
CA LEU A 238 24.42 5.22 0.40
C LEU A 238 24.40 3.80 -0.22
N PRO A 239 25.57 3.20 -0.50
CA PRO A 239 25.67 1.95 -1.25
C PRO A 239 25.07 0.73 -0.54
N ARG A 240 25.17 0.62 0.79
CA ARG A 240 24.61 -0.50 1.56
C ARG A 240 23.13 -0.28 1.82
N LEU A 241 22.77 0.93 2.26
CA LEU A 241 21.38 1.27 2.55
C LEU A 241 20.51 1.22 1.31
N SER A 242 21.02 1.62 0.14
CA SER A 242 20.25 1.49 -1.11
C SER A 242 19.99 0.04 -1.52
N GLN A 243 20.92 -0.88 -1.23
CA GLN A 243 20.71 -2.31 -1.44
C GLN A 243 19.68 -2.88 -0.45
N LEU A 244 19.75 -2.51 0.82
CA LEU A 244 18.77 -2.91 1.82
C LEU A 244 17.39 -2.33 1.51
N ALA A 245 17.31 -1.05 1.12
CA ALA A 245 16.06 -0.41 0.72
C ALA A 245 15.42 -1.16 -0.45
N ARG A 246 16.21 -1.56 -1.46
CA ARG A 246 15.72 -2.43 -2.55
C ARG A 246 15.27 -3.79 -2.03
N ARG A 247 16.03 -4.43 -1.14
CA ARG A 247 15.69 -5.76 -0.62
C ARG A 247 14.36 -5.77 0.14
N TYR A 248 14.14 -4.79 1.01
CA TYR A 248 12.97 -4.74 1.87
C TYR A 248 11.76 -4.08 1.21
N ASN A 249 11.93 -3.03 0.39
CA ASN A 249 10.80 -2.28 -0.18
C ASN A 249 10.32 -2.79 -1.55
N VAL A 250 11.07 -3.66 -2.24
CA VAL A 250 10.60 -4.27 -3.51
C VAL A 250 9.57 -5.36 -3.26
N VAL A 251 9.56 -5.96 -2.07
CA VAL A 251 8.53 -6.94 -1.71
C VAL A 251 7.19 -6.20 -1.61
N PRO A 252 6.15 -6.59 -2.35
CA PRO A 252 4.84 -5.97 -2.19
C PRO A 252 4.23 -6.39 -0.84
N ALA A 253 3.51 -5.48 -0.20
CA ALA A 253 2.80 -5.77 1.05
C ALA A 253 1.70 -6.81 0.89
N THR A 254 1.14 -6.94 -0.33
CA THR A 254 0.01 -7.82 -0.62
C THR A 254 0.24 -8.61 -1.92
N SER A 255 -0.43 -9.75 -2.05
CA SER A 255 -0.50 -10.54 -3.28
C SER A 255 -1.46 -9.97 -4.32
N VAL A 256 -2.22 -8.91 -4.01
CA VAL A 256 -3.33 -8.41 -4.83
C VAL A 256 -2.88 -8.02 -6.24
N TYR A 257 -1.71 -7.38 -6.37
CA TYR A 257 -1.15 -7.05 -7.69
C TYR A 257 -0.89 -8.31 -8.55
N LEU A 258 -0.46 -9.41 -7.93
CA LEU A 258 -0.29 -10.70 -8.62
C LEU A 258 -1.65 -11.32 -8.95
N GLU A 259 -2.61 -11.28 -8.04
CA GLU A 259 -3.98 -11.76 -8.27
C GLU A 259 -4.67 -11.01 -9.41
N GLN A 260 -4.46 -9.70 -9.53
CA GLN A 260 -4.97 -8.91 -10.66
C GLN A 260 -4.35 -9.41 -11.98
N THR A 261 -3.05 -9.70 -11.95
CA THR A 261 -2.34 -10.26 -13.12
C THR A 261 -2.85 -11.65 -13.47
N PHE A 262 -3.14 -12.50 -12.49
CA PHE A 262 -3.71 -13.84 -12.71
C PHE A 262 -5.19 -13.81 -13.11
N SER A 263 -5.97 -12.85 -12.62
CA SER A 263 -7.35 -12.63 -13.04
C SER A 263 -7.41 -12.32 -14.54
N VAL A 264 -6.47 -11.49 -15.01
CA VAL A 264 -6.26 -11.25 -16.45
C VAL A 264 -5.85 -12.53 -17.18
N ALA A 265 -4.98 -13.36 -16.58
CA ALA A 265 -4.61 -14.64 -17.17
C ALA A 265 -5.82 -15.56 -17.34
N GLY A 266 -6.76 -15.58 -16.39
CA GLY A 266 -8.02 -16.29 -16.50
C GLY A 266 -8.90 -15.79 -17.65
N ALA A 267 -8.93 -14.47 -17.87
CA ALA A 267 -9.63 -13.91 -19.04
C ALA A 267 -8.96 -14.32 -20.38
N VAL A 268 -7.62 -14.44 -20.40
CA VAL A 268 -6.87 -14.92 -21.58
C VAL A 268 -7.11 -16.40 -21.83
N LYS A 269 -7.07 -17.22 -20.76
CA LYS A 269 -7.35 -18.66 -20.77
C LYS A 269 -8.81 -18.90 -20.38
N ASN A 270 -9.72 -18.55 -21.27
CA ASN A 270 -11.15 -18.82 -21.10
C ASN A 270 -11.57 -20.13 -21.80
N ILE A 271 -12.81 -20.58 -21.57
CA ILE A 271 -13.37 -21.83 -22.14
C ILE A 271 -13.22 -21.88 -23.67
N ARG A 272 -13.29 -20.73 -24.36
CA ARG A 272 -13.16 -20.62 -25.82
C ARG A 272 -11.70 -20.62 -26.31
N ARG A 273 -10.72 -20.50 -25.41
CA ARG A 273 -9.28 -20.48 -25.67
C ARG A 273 -8.55 -21.49 -24.77
N ALA A 274 -9.21 -22.61 -24.49
CA ALA A 274 -8.72 -23.63 -23.55
C ALA A 274 -7.50 -24.42 -24.07
N SER A 275 -7.24 -24.41 -25.39
CA SER A 275 -6.12 -25.10 -26.02
C SER A 275 -4.75 -24.40 -25.86
N LEU A 276 -4.72 -23.25 -25.20
CA LEU A 276 -3.48 -22.50 -24.99
C LEU A 276 -2.55 -23.26 -24.03
N SER A 277 -1.35 -23.60 -24.49
CA SER A 277 -0.34 -24.25 -23.64
C SER A 277 0.13 -23.33 -22.51
N SER A 278 0.59 -23.92 -21.39
CA SER A 278 1.13 -23.17 -20.25
C SER A 278 2.28 -22.25 -20.65
N LEU A 279 3.14 -22.70 -21.57
CA LEU A 279 4.25 -21.90 -22.11
C LEU A 279 3.74 -20.69 -22.89
N SER A 280 2.74 -20.88 -23.76
CA SER A 280 2.16 -19.79 -24.55
C SER A 280 1.46 -18.76 -23.66
N LEU A 281 0.74 -19.22 -22.62
CA LEU A 281 0.12 -18.34 -21.63
C LEU A 281 1.17 -17.50 -20.89
N ARG A 282 2.26 -18.13 -20.44
CA ARG A 282 3.37 -17.45 -19.78
C ARG A 282 3.98 -16.39 -20.68
N SER A 283 4.29 -16.72 -21.94
CA SER A 283 4.85 -15.77 -22.91
C SER A 283 3.92 -14.60 -23.17
N LEU A 284 2.61 -14.83 -23.33
CA LEU A 284 1.61 -13.77 -23.48
C LEU A 284 1.54 -12.86 -22.25
N MET A 285 1.66 -13.43 -21.05
CA MET A 285 1.62 -12.64 -19.83
C MET A 285 2.86 -11.78 -19.63
N ILE A 286 4.04 -12.33 -19.94
CA ILE A 286 5.30 -11.58 -19.96
C ILE A 286 5.23 -10.47 -21.00
N LEU A 287 4.79 -10.78 -22.22
CA LEU A 287 4.67 -9.79 -23.30
C LEU A 287 3.67 -8.69 -22.95
N LYS A 288 2.55 -9.01 -22.32
CA LYS A 288 1.57 -8.00 -21.86
C LYS A 288 2.18 -7.04 -20.84
N LYS A 289 2.93 -7.56 -19.85
CA LYS A 289 3.62 -6.72 -18.88
C LYS A 289 4.73 -5.91 -19.55
N LYS A 290 5.49 -6.50 -20.47
CA LYS A 290 6.56 -5.84 -21.23
C LYS A 290 6.02 -4.75 -22.16
N ASN A 291 4.92 -4.97 -22.88
CA ASN A 291 4.27 -3.94 -23.70
C ASN A 291 3.72 -2.78 -22.86
N LYS A 292 3.33 -3.03 -21.60
CA LYS A 292 2.99 -1.95 -20.66
C LYS A 292 4.22 -1.13 -20.29
N ILE A 293 5.39 -1.77 -20.17
CA ILE A 293 6.69 -1.13 -19.93
C ILE A 293 7.21 -0.42 -21.19
N GLU A 294 7.05 -1.00 -22.39
CA GLU A 294 7.48 -0.42 -23.66
C GLU A 294 6.56 0.72 -24.12
N LYS A 295 5.25 0.65 -23.86
CA LYS A 295 4.36 1.80 -24.06
C LYS A 295 4.69 2.97 -23.12
N LEU A 296 5.21 2.69 -21.91
CA LEU A 296 5.76 3.74 -21.05
C LEU A 296 7.12 4.25 -21.56
N ARG A 297 7.87 3.43 -22.30
CA ARG A 297 9.09 3.85 -23.04
C ARG A 297 8.80 4.54 -24.37
N SER A 298 7.61 4.42 -24.98
CA SER A 298 7.27 5.18 -26.19
C SER A 298 6.76 6.60 -25.89
N PHE A 299 6.59 6.94 -24.60
CA PHE A 299 6.28 8.29 -24.11
C PHE A 299 7.49 8.99 -23.46
N LEU A 300 8.67 8.37 -23.49
CA LEU A 300 9.93 8.99 -23.08
C LEU A 300 11.01 8.59 -24.11
N PRO A 301 11.69 9.54 -24.77
CA PRO A 301 12.78 9.20 -25.68
C PRO A 301 13.91 8.42 -24.98
#